data_AF-A0A8K0D8M3-F1
#
_entry.id   AF-A0A8K0D8M3-F1
#
_cell.length_a   1.000
_cell.length_b   1.000
_cell.length_c   1.000
_cell.angle_alpha   90.00
_cell.angle_beta   90.00
_cell.angle_gamma   90.00
#
_symmetry.space_group_name_H-M   'P 1'
#
loop_
_entity.id
_entity.type
_entity.pdbx_description
1 polymer ?
#
loop_
_entity_poly.entity_id
_entity_poly.type
_entity_poly.pdbx_seq_one_letter_code
_entity_poly.pdbx_strand_id
1 'polypeptide(L)'
;MLDGRKVAVTVRNDREKFVQDVEQEIANQAEALGKARLVELWEAFKQVLLEVAEQVCGKSRSRVREKRTKWWNNEVKREIKLKKRKFKEYLRASENEKTAVYSRYKKQRRVARDAVKRDQEQSWEEFGRKIKRKF
;
A
#
# COMPACT_ATOMS: atom_id res chain seq x y z
N MET A 1 6.03 -24.84 1.75
CA MET A 1 5.70 -24.62 0.33
C MET A 1 4.23 -24.96 0.17
N LEU A 2 3.33 -23.97 0.14
CA LEU A 2 1.91 -24.23 -0.12
C LEU A 2 1.71 -24.27 -1.64
N ASP A 3 1.14 -25.39 -2.09
CA ASP A 3 0.94 -25.77 -3.49
C ASP A 3 0.06 -24.75 -4.22
N GLY A 4 0.64 -24.05 -5.20
CA GLY A 4 -0.03 -22.98 -5.97
C GLY A 4 -1.28 -23.46 -6.73
N ARG A 5 -1.44 -24.77 -6.93
CA ARG A 5 -2.66 -25.35 -7.49
C ARG A 5 -3.84 -25.25 -6.54
N LYS A 6 -3.63 -25.41 -5.22
CA LYS A 6 -4.71 -25.32 -4.23
C LYS A 6 -5.31 -23.92 -4.16
N VAL A 7 -4.47 -22.88 -4.16
CA VAL A 7 -4.92 -21.48 -4.10
C VAL A 7 -5.75 -21.10 -5.33
N ALA A 8 -5.32 -21.50 -6.53
CA ALA A 8 -6.05 -21.21 -7.76
C ALA A 8 -7.42 -21.94 -7.83
N VAL A 9 -7.50 -23.15 -7.29
CA VAL A 9 -8.76 -23.90 -7.18
C VAL A 9 -9.71 -23.25 -6.17
N THR A 10 -9.21 -22.82 -5.00
CA THR A 10 -10.04 -22.13 -3.99
C THR A 10 -10.61 -20.81 -4.53
N VAL A 11 -9.80 -19.98 -5.20
CA VAL A 11 -10.25 -18.70 -5.77
C VAL A 11 -11.27 -18.89 -6.90
N ARG A 12 -11.14 -19.95 -7.72
CA ARG A 12 -12.17 -20.27 -8.73
C ARG A 12 -13.49 -20.68 -8.08
N ASN A 13 -13.43 -21.47 -7.01
CA ASN A 13 -14.60 -21.92 -6.26
C ASN A 13 -15.33 -20.74 -5.59
N ASP A 14 -14.59 -19.78 -5.03
CA ASP A 14 -15.18 -18.59 -4.40
C ASP A 14 -15.91 -17.70 -5.42
N ARG A 15 -15.39 -17.59 -6.65
CA ARG A 15 -16.05 -16.82 -7.71
C ARG A 15 -17.39 -17.46 -8.13
N GLU A 16 -17.38 -18.76 -8.39
CA GLU A 16 -18.58 -19.50 -8.82
C GLU A 16 -19.65 -19.46 -7.73
N LYS A 17 -19.24 -19.67 -6.48
CA LYS A 17 -20.11 -19.55 -5.31
C LYS A 17 -20.69 -18.15 -5.16
N PHE A 18 -19.88 -17.10 -5.31
CA PHE A 18 -20.37 -15.72 -5.23
C PHE A 18 -21.45 -15.42 -6.27
N VAL A 19 -21.27 -15.85 -7.52
CA VAL A 19 -22.27 -15.64 -8.57
C VAL A 19 -23.56 -16.39 -8.25
N GLN A 20 -23.47 -17.67 -7.86
CA GLN A 20 -24.64 -18.45 -7.49
C GLN A 20 -25.41 -17.85 -6.31
N ASP A 21 -24.70 -17.46 -5.25
CA ASP A 21 -25.32 -16.91 -4.04
C ASP A 21 -25.99 -15.55 -4.33
N VAL A 22 -25.40 -14.71 -5.19
CA VAL A 22 -26.02 -13.44 -5.64
C VAL A 22 -27.28 -13.70 -6.47
N GLU A 23 -27.22 -14.61 -7.45
CA GLU A 23 -28.37 -14.94 -8.30
C GLU A 23 -29.52 -15.51 -7.46
N GLN A 24 -29.22 -16.40 -6.52
CA GLN A 24 -30.20 -16.98 -5.61
C GLN A 24 -30.85 -15.91 -4.72
N GLU A 25 -30.07 -14.99 -4.17
CA GLU A 25 -30.60 -13.96 -3.27
C GLU A 25 -31.46 -12.92 -4.02
N ILE A 26 -31.07 -12.57 -5.24
CA ILE A 26 -31.91 -11.72 -6.11
C ILE A 26 -33.21 -12.45 -6.48
N ALA A 27 -33.15 -13.76 -6.76
CA ALA A 27 -34.33 -14.57 -7.05
C ALA A 27 -35.28 -14.64 -5.83
N ASN A 28 -34.74 -14.80 -4.62
CA ASN A 28 -35.51 -14.81 -3.37
C ASN A 28 -36.27 -13.49 -3.16
N GLN A 29 -35.70 -12.37 -3.61
CA GLN A 29 -36.28 -11.04 -3.48
C GLN A 29 -37.07 -10.58 -4.73
N ALA A 30 -37.16 -11.41 -5.77
CA ALA A 30 -37.66 -11.01 -7.08
C ALA A 30 -39.09 -10.45 -7.05
N GLU A 31 -39.98 -11.00 -6.22
CA GLU A 31 -41.36 -10.52 -6.10
C GLU A 31 -41.44 -9.12 -5.46
N ALA A 32 -40.63 -8.88 -4.42
CA ALA A 32 -40.55 -7.59 -3.76
C ALA A 32 -39.91 -6.53 -4.66
N LEU A 33 -38.83 -6.93 -5.37
CA LEU A 33 -38.11 -6.08 -6.32
C LEU A 33 -38.96 -5.75 -7.57
N GLY A 34 -39.81 -6.67 -8.02
CA GLY A 34 -40.71 -6.44 -9.17
C GLY A 34 -41.71 -5.31 -8.96
N LYS A 35 -41.96 -4.90 -7.70
CA LYS A 35 -42.84 -3.78 -7.32
C LYS A 35 -42.07 -2.51 -6.95
N ALA A 36 -40.73 -2.59 -6.89
CA ALA A 36 -39.87 -1.52 -6.40
C ALA A 36 -39.53 -0.50 -7.50
N ARG A 37 -39.23 0.74 -7.09
CA ARG A 37 -38.71 1.77 -8.00
C ARG A 37 -37.26 1.48 -8.38
N LEU A 38 -36.80 2.05 -9.49
CA LEU A 38 -35.42 1.86 -9.97
C LEU A 38 -34.34 2.14 -8.91
N VAL A 39 -34.53 3.18 -8.09
CA VAL A 39 -33.57 3.53 -7.02
C VAL A 39 -33.53 2.46 -5.92
N GLU A 40 -34.70 1.90 -5.57
CA GLU A 40 -34.83 0.84 -4.57
C GLU A 40 -34.22 -0.47 -5.07
N LEU A 41 -34.40 -0.77 -6.37
CA LEU A 41 -33.74 -1.87 -7.06
C LEU A 41 -32.21 -1.78 -6.96
N TRP A 42 -31.64 -0.60 -7.24
CA TRP A 42 -30.20 -0.39 -7.16
C TRP A 42 -29.64 -0.53 -5.75
N GLU A 43 -30.35 -0.02 -4.74
CA GLU A 43 -29.89 -0.14 -3.35
C GLU A 43 -29.99 -1.60 -2.86
N ALA A 44 -31.07 -2.31 -3.20
CA ALA A 44 -31.20 -3.73 -2.88
C ALA A 44 -30.11 -4.57 -3.55
N PHE A 45 -29.86 -4.34 -4.85
CA PHE A 45 -28.79 -5.03 -5.58
C PHE A 45 -27.42 -4.80 -4.94
N LYS A 46 -27.11 -3.55 -4.57
CA LYS A 46 -25.87 -3.20 -3.87
C LYS A 46 -25.77 -3.90 -2.52
N GLN A 47 -26.84 -3.98 -1.73
CA GLN A 47 -26.85 -4.68 -0.45
C GLN A 47 -26.55 -6.16 -0.63
N VAL A 48 -27.26 -6.83 -1.55
CA VAL A 48 -27.03 -8.26 -1.86
C VAL A 48 -25.58 -8.50 -2.27
N LEU A 49 -25.02 -7.68 -3.16
CA LEU A 49 -23.62 -7.80 -3.55
C LEU A 49 -22.65 -7.70 -2.36
N LEU A 50 -22.89 -6.75 -1.44
CA LEU A 50 -22.01 -6.54 -0.29
C LEU A 50 -22.13 -7.66 0.74
N GLU A 51 -23.33 -8.13 1.02
CA GLU A 51 -23.59 -9.21 1.98
C GLU A 51 -23.02 -10.54 1.48
N VAL A 52 -23.28 -10.90 0.22
CA VAL A 52 -22.74 -12.13 -0.38
C VAL A 52 -21.22 -12.03 -0.51
N ALA A 53 -20.67 -10.88 -0.88
CA ALA A 53 -19.23 -10.70 -0.92
C ALA A 53 -18.59 -10.86 0.47
N GLU A 54 -19.26 -10.38 1.53
CA GLU A 54 -18.80 -10.59 2.89
C GLU A 54 -18.87 -12.06 3.31
N GLN A 55 -19.92 -12.79 2.95
CA GLN A 55 -20.06 -14.21 3.29
C GLN A 55 -19.05 -15.09 2.56
N VAL A 56 -18.82 -14.82 1.27
CA VAL A 56 -17.92 -15.63 0.42
C VAL A 56 -16.46 -15.24 0.61
N CYS A 57 -16.15 -13.94 0.57
CA CYS A 57 -14.77 -13.45 0.59
C CYS A 57 -14.30 -13.02 1.99
N GLY A 58 -15.21 -12.82 2.95
CA GLY A 58 -14.91 -12.27 4.27
C GLY A 58 -14.66 -10.75 4.26
N LYS A 59 -14.60 -10.14 5.46
CA LYS A 59 -14.17 -8.75 5.64
C LYS A 59 -12.68 -8.67 5.95
N SER A 60 -11.96 -7.86 5.18
CA SER A 60 -10.59 -7.46 5.55
C SER A 60 -10.55 -6.00 6.01
N ARG A 61 -9.94 -5.74 7.17
CA ARG A 61 -9.62 -4.37 7.57
C ARG A 61 -8.46 -3.90 6.70
N SER A 62 -8.69 -2.93 5.82
CA SER A 62 -7.58 -2.20 5.23
C SER A 62 -6.85 -1.50 6.38
N ARG A 63 -5.70 -2.04 6.80
CA ARG A 63 -4.87 -1.38 7.80
C ARG A 63 -4.52 -0.02 7.23
N VAL A 64 -4.89 1.04 7.97
CA VAL A 64 -4.50 2.44 7.80
C VAL A 64 -3.26 2.52 6.93
N ARG A 65 -3.40 3.10 5.74
CA ARG A 65 -2.36 3.24 4.69
C ARG A 65 -0.98 3.19 5.32
N GLU A 66 -0.35 2.02 5.30
CA GLU A 66 1.05 1.91 5.66
C GLU A 66 1.76 2.92 4.76
N LYS A 67 2.51 3.86 5.36
CA LYS A 67 3.08 5.02 4.64
C LYS A 67 3.66 4.48 3.34
N ARG A 68 3.17 4.98 2.19
CA ARG A 68 3.51 4.53 0.82
C ARG A 68 5.02 4.44 0.55
N THR A 69 5.84 4.94 1.47
CA THR A 69 7.30 4.96 1.43
C THR A 69 7.86 4.77 2.84
N LYS A 70 7.87 3.53 3.35
CA LYS A 70 8.30 3.23 4.74
C LYS A 70 9.75 3.67 5.03
N TRP A 71 10.62 3.62 4.02
CA TRP A 71 11.99 4.14 4.07
C TRP A 71 12.09 5.67 4.17
N TRP A 72 11.00 6.43 3.91
CA TRP A 72 10.98 7.90 4.05
C TRP A 72 10.69 8.33 5.49
N ASN A 73 11.62 8.02 6.39
CA ASN A 73 11.49 8.25 7.82
C ASN A 73 12.10 9.61 8.26
N ASN A 74 12.07 9.88 9.58
CA ASN A 74 12.57 11.13 10.15
C ASN A 74 14.09 11.28 10.02
N GLU A 75 14.85 10.18 10.05
CA GLU A 75 16.31 10.18 9.87
C GLU A 75 16.66 10.62 8.44
N VAL A 76 16.08 9.97 7.42
CA VAL A 76 16.29 10.34 6.01
C VAL A 76 15.95 11.80 5.74
N LYS A 77 14.81 12.27 6.26
CA LYS A 77 14.41 13.68 6.15
C LYS A 77 15.43 14.62 6.80
N ARG A 78 15.94 14.26 7.98
CA ARG A 78 16.96 15.04 8.70
C ARG A 78 18.25 15.13 7.89
N GLU A 79 18.77 14.01 7.41
CA GLU A 79 20.04 13.98 6.67
C GLU A 79 19.94 14.72 5.32
N ILE A 80 18.80 14.62 4.62
CA ILE A 80 18.53 15.40 3.40
C ILE A 80 18.44 16.90 3.72
N LYS A 81 17.80 17.29 4.82
CA LYS A 81 17.73 18.69 5.25
C LYS A 81 19.11 19.24 5.58
N LEU A 82 19.95 18.47 6.27
CA LEU A 82 21.34 18.82 6.57
C LEU A 82 22.19 18.94 5.30
N LYS A 83 22.06 17.99 4.36
CA LYS A 83 22.70 18.07 3.02
C LYS A 83 22.31 19.37 2.32
N LYS A 84 21.02 19.70 2.26
CA LYS A 84 20.53 20.93 1.62
C LYS A 84 21.07 22.18 2.30
N ARG A 85 21.15 22.20 3.64
CA ARG A 85 21.76 23.30 4.39
C ARG A 85 23.23 23.47 4.05
N LYS A 86 24.02 22.39 4.06
CA LYS A 86 25.45 22.43 3.69
C LYS A 86 25.69 22.83 2.24
N PHE A 87 24.80 22.45 1.32
CA PHE A 87 24.85 22.92 -0.05
C PHE A 87 24.62 24.43 -0.14
N LYS A 88 23.64 24.98 0.60
CA LYS A 88 23.41 26.43 0.67
C LYS A 88 24.59 27.18 1.28
N GLU A 89 25.23 26.64 2.32
CA GLU A 89 26.46 27.20 2.88
C GLU A 89 27.58 27.23 1.82
N TYR A 90 27.76 26.14 1.08
CA TYR A 90 28.74 26.08 -0.02
C TYR A 90 28.48 27.12 -1.12
N LEU A 91 27.21 27.32 -1.51
CA LEU A 91 26.85 28.33 -2.51
C LEU A 91 27.12 29.78 -2.06
N ARG A 92 27.22 30.02 -0.74
CA ARG A 92 27.46 31.36 -0.16
C ARG A 92 28.90 31.57 0.27
N ALA A 93 29.75 30.55 0.18
CA ALA A 93 31.11 30.60 0.69
C ALA A 93 31.99 31.52 -0.17
N SER A 94 32.87 32.28 0.48
CA SER A 94 33.93 33.02 -0.20
C SER A 94 34.96 32.07 -0.81
N GLU A 95 35.74 32.51 -1.81
CA GLU A 95 36.73 31.65 -2.49
C GLU A 95 37.72 30.99 -1.51
N ASN A 96 38.09 31.71 -0.44
CA ASN A 96 39.00 31.25 0.60
C ASN A 96 38.41 30.14 1.49
N GLU A 97 37.08 30.09 1.67
CA GLU A 97 36.39 29.12 2.52
C GLU A 97 35.82 27.94 1.72
N LYS A 98 35.70 28.11 0.41
CA LYS A 98 34.99 27.23 -0.53
C LYS A 98 35.46 25.78 -0.43
N THR A 99 36.76 25.54 -0.35
CA THR A 99 37.35 24.20 -0.24
C THR A 99 36.92 23.49 1.04
N ALA A 100 36.97 24.18 2.19
CA ALA A 100 36.58 23.62 3.48
C ALA A 100 35.06 23.35 3.55
N VAL A 101 34.24 24.29 3.08
CA VAL A 101 32.78 24.16 3.07
C VAL A 101 32.34 23.07 2.07
N TYR A 102 33.02 22.97 0.92
CA TYR A 102 32.77 21.91 -0.06
C TYR A 102 33.05 20.51 0.51
N SER A 103 34.16 20.34 1.24
CA SER A 103 34.48 19.07 1.92
C SER A 103 33.38 18.66 2.90
N ARG A 104 32.88 19.61 3.71
CA ARG A 104 31.76 19.38 4.65
C ARG A 104 30.47 18.98 3.93
N TYR A 105 30.13 19.68 2.83
CA TYR A 105 28.99 19.32 1.99
C TYR A 105 29.14 17.91 1.39
N LYS A 106 30.32 17.58 0.85
CA LYS A 106 30.61 16.25 0.26
C LYS A 106 30.44 15.14 1.29
N LYS A 107 30.92 15.34 2.52
CA LYS A 107 30.73 14.39 3.63
C LYS A 107 29.24 14.21 3.93
N GLN A 108 28.49 15.30 4.13
CA GLN A 108 27.06 15.23 4.44
C GLN A 108 26.24 14.62 3.29
N ARG A 109 26.64 14.85 2.03
CA ARG A 109 26.00 14.24 0.86
C ARG A 109 26.14 12.72 0.87
N ARG A 110 27.31 12.18 1.27
CA ARG A 110 27.51 10.73 1.44
C ARG A 110 26.61 10.20 2.54
N VAL A 111 26.61 10.84 3.71
CA VAL A 111 25.74 10.45 4.86
C VAL A 111 24.26 10.37 4.44
N ALA A 112 23.74 11.40 3.76
CA ALA A 112 22.35 11.40 3.30
C ALA A 112 22.06 10.30 2.26
N ARG A 113 23.00 10.02 1.36
CA ARG A 113 22.87 8.93 0.38
C ARG A 113 22.85 7.57 1.07
N ASP A 114 23.76 7.35 2.02
CA ASP A 114 23.92 6.07 2.69
C ASP A 114 22.73 5.80 3.62
N ALA A 115 22.16 6.83 4.26
CA ALA A 115 20.90 6.73 5.01
C ALA A 115 19.72 6.33 4.12
N VAL A 116 19.55 6.96 2.95
CA VAL A 116 18.50 6.59 1.99
C VAL A 116 18.67 5.14 1.54
N LYS A 117 19.89 4.74 1.18
CA LYS A 117 20.18 3.39 0.69
C LYS A 117 19.84 2.33 1.76
N ARG A 118 20.36 2.51 2.98
CA ARG A 118 20.12 1.63 4.13
C ARG A 118 18.63 1.45 4.40
N ASP A 119 17.87 2.54 4.47
CA ASP A 119 16.45 2.46 4.82
C ASP A 119 15.59 1.90 3.68
N GLN A 120 15.98 2.14 2.43
CA GLN A 120 15.38 1.48 1.28
C GLN A 120 15.59 -0.03 1.33
N GLU A 121 16.83 -0.49 1.54
CA GLU A 121 17.18 -1.90 1.68
C GLU A 121 16.39 -2.56 2.82
N GLN A 122 16.37 -1.95 4.00
CA GLN A 122 15.60 -2.45 5.14
C GLN A 122 14.09 -2.52 4.83
N SER A 123 13.54 -1.48 4.19
CA SER A 123 12.13 -1.46 3.79
C SER A 123 11.80 -2.57 2.80
N TRP A 124 12.69 -2.86 1.85
CA TRP A 124 12.52 -3.94 0.87
C TRP A 124 12.58 -5.31 1.53
N GLU A 125 13.54 -5.54 2.43
CA GLU A 125 13.64 -6.78 3.18
C GLU A 125 12.40 -7.04 4.04
N GLU A 126 11.94 -6.03 4.78
CA GLU A 126 10.73 -6.15 5.59
C GLU A 126 9.49 -6.45 4.74
N PHE A 127 9.38 -5.80 3.59
CA PHE A 127 8.32 -6.08 2.63
C PHE A 127 8.40 -7.52 2.12
N GLY A 128 9.59 -7.99 1.75
CA GLY A 128 9.83 -9.38 1.34
C GLY A 128 9.48 -10.39 2.43
N ARG A 129 9.85 -10.11 3.69
CA ARG A 129 9.48 -10.93 4.86
C ARG A 129 7.95 -10.98 5.05
N LYS A 130 7.26 -9.85 4.89
CA LYS A 130 5.79 -9.80 4.98
C LYS A 130 5.12 -10.60 3.87
N ILE A 131 5.63 -10.54 2.65
CA ILE A 131 5.14 -11.36 1.53
C ILE A 131 5.28 -12.83 1.92
N LYS A 132 6.47 -13.29 2.30
CA LYS A 132 6.73 -14.69 2.67
C LYS A 132 5.89 -15.21 3.84
N ARG A 133 5.39 -14.34 4.72
CA ARG A 133 4.55 -14.71 5.87
C ARG A 133 3.05 -14.80 5.54
N LYS A 134 2.61 -14.17 4.44
CA LYS A 134 1.21 -14.17 4.00
C LYS A 134 0.90 -15.27 2.98
N PHE A 135 1.91 -15.99 2.53
CA PHE A 135 1.84 -17.18 1.67
C PHE A 135 2.45 -18.37 2.40
#